data_AF-A0A6N8ZT59-F1
#
_entry.id   AF-A0A6N8ZT59-F1
#
_cell.length_a   1.000
_cell.length_b   1.000
_cell.length_c   1.000
_cell.angle_alpha   90.00
_cell.angle_beta   90.00
_cell.angle_gamma   90.00
#
_symmetry.space_group_name_H-M   'P 1'
#
loop_
_entity.id
_entity.type
_entity.pdbx_description
1 polymer ?
#
loop_
_entity_poly.entity_id
_entity_poly.type
_entity_poly.pdbx_seq_one_letter_code
_entity_poly.pdbx_strand_id
1 'polypeptide(L)'
;MNYTLGAVCSGGFKMANHAIRTRIESLAETRTRLVLPSLMAVAALLAGDIALAQDDGQLEEIVVTARKRTENLQDVPLSITAISGVDLERASVYALDDLAEITPGLTYQNIGAFNTPTIRGLSQTSQIGLQGNVGVFIDGVFLNNRSSLEFGVLDLERIEVVKGPQGALYGRNTFAGAINYVTRSPSTDDIGGRLSAEIGNEGRWEIGGSVNFPLGENAAVRVFAATSEFDGTVTNARGGDKLGGYDERTSYGLSAIFDPSENLSVKLFAARTEVDEDQPPLILVPVARNDCGATYNLPDGRVFNWDLYTKLAKCRLNTQTHRITNVEIVHKYLIR
;
A
#
# COMPACT_ATOMS: atom_id res chain seq x y z
N MET A 1 3.68 33.11 -21.76
CA MET A 1 3.35 33.20 -20.33
C MET A 1 1.87 32.90 -20.20
N ASN A 2 1.51 31.63 -20.04
CA ASN A 2 0.12 31.21 -19.94
C ASN A 2 -0.15 30.84 -18.48
N TYR A 3 -0.92 31.68 -17.80
CA TYR A 3 -1.50 31.38 -16.51
C TYR A 3 -2.82 30.65 -16.73
N THR A 4 -2.87 29.39 -16.32
CA THR A 4 -4.11 28.61 -16.18
C THR A 4 -4.77 29.00 -14.84
N LEU A 5 -5.88 29.72 -14.90
CA LEU A 5 -6.74 29.94 -13.74
C LEU A 5 -7.69 28.75 -13.58
N GLY A 6 -7.38 27.85 -12.65
CA GLY A 6 -8.31 26.82 -12.19
C GLY A 6 -9.35 27.44 -11.26
N ALA A 7 -10.64 27.22 -11.55
CA ALA A 7 -11.70 27.51 -10.61
C ALA A 7 -11.64 26.49 -9.46
N VAL A 8 -11.14 26.93 -8.31
CA VAL A 8 -11.14 26.15 -7.07
C VAL A 8 -12.52 26.31 -6.44
N CYS A 9 -13.30 25.21 -6.40
CA CYS A 9 -14.44 25.11 -5.49
C CYS A 9 -13.90 25.03 -4.05
N SER A 10 -13.93 26.16 -3.35
CA SER A 10 -13.54 26.25 -1.94
C SER A 10 -14.64 25.67 -1.04
N GLY A 11 -14.66 24.35 -0.90
CA GLY A 11 -15.26 23.65 0.23
C GLY A 11 -14.15 23.26 1.19
N GLY A 12 -13.92 24.05 2.23
CA GLY A 12 -12.90 23.74 3.24
C GLY A 12 -13.32 22.52 4.06
N PHE A 13 -12.80 21.35 3.70
CA PHE A 13 -12.82 20.18 4.56
C PHE A 13 -11.46 20.10 5.27
N LYS A 14 -11.46 20.33 6.59
CA LYS A 14 -10.28 20.11 7.42
C LYS A 14 -10.10 18.60 7.57
N MET A 15 -9.21 18.01 6.78
CA MET A 15 -8.59 16.72 7.11
C MET A 15 -7.40 17.04 8.02
N ALA A 16 -7.65 17.02 9.32
CA ALA A 16 -6.60 16.94 10.31
C ALA A 16 -7.11 15.95 11.35
N ASN A 17 -6.57 14.74 11.33
CA ASN A 17 -6.51 13.88 12.51
C ASN A 17 -5.39 12.88 12.29
N HIS A 18 -4.27 13.12 12.96
CA HIS A 18 -3.27 12.09 13.21
C HIS A 18 -3.93 11.00 14.04
N ALA A 19 -3.98 9.77 13.52
CA ALA A 19 -4.34 8.60 14.31
C ALA A 19 -3.31 8.45 15.43
N ILE A 20 -3.76 8.47 16.68
CA ILE A 20 -2.91 8.18 17.84
C ILE A 20 -2.85 6.65 17.94
N ARG A 21 -1.67 6.08 17.66
CA ARG A 21 -1.42 4.62 17.69
C ARG A 21 -0.56 4.29 18.90
N THR A 22 -0.88 3.20 19.60
CA THR A 22 -0.09 2.72 20.74
C THR A 22 0.28 1.26 20.51
N ARG A 23 1.56 0.94 20.52
CA ARG A 23 2.09 -0.40 20.18
C ARG A 23 2.87 -0.99 21.35
N ILE A 24 2.75 -2.30 21.55
CA ILE A 24 3.56 -3.09 22.48
C ILE A 24 4.34 -4.11 21.66
N GLU A 25 5.66 -4.03 21.67
CA GLU A 25 6.56 -4.97 20.99
C GLU A 25 7.36 -5.79 22.01
N SER A 26 7.50 -7.09 21.76
CA SER A 26 8.40 -7.96 22.50
C SER A 26 9.34 -8.64 21.51
N LEU A 27 10.56 -8.11 21.37
CA LEU A 27 11.66 -8.78 20.69
C LEU A 27 12.33 -9.71 21.70
N ALA A 28 12.10 -11.00 21.57
CA ALA A 28 12.74 -12.01 22.41
C ALA A 28 13.79 -12.77 21.58
N GLU A 29 15.01 -12.21 21.50
CA GLU A 29 16.19 -12.97 21.06
C GLU A 29 16.72 -13.77 22.25
N THR A 30 16.01 -14.83 22.61
CA THR A 30 16.37 -15.65 23.77
C THR A 30 17.21 -16.85 23.33
N ARG A 31 18.54 -16.71 23.36
CA ARG A 31 19.47 -17.85 23.33
C ARG A 31 19.35 -18.64 24.64
N THR A 32 18.51 -19.69 24.69
CA THR A 32 18.53 -20.58 25.87
C THR A 32 18.15 -22.02 25.54
N ARG A 33 19.02 -22.94 25.97
CA ARG A 33 18.84 -24.40 25.93
C ARG A 33 17.74 -24.84 26.91
N LEU A 34 16.90 -25.74 26.43
CA LEU A 34 15.68 -26.26 27.04
C LEU A 34 15.92 -26.97 28.39
N VAL A 35 15.40 -26.43 29.50
CA VAL A 35 14.99 -27.18 30.72
C VAL A 35 13.79 -26.49 31.38
N LEU A 36 12.62 -27.12 31.35
CA LEU A 36 11.46 -26.84 32.23
C LEU A 36 11.57 -27.75 33.48
N PRO A 37 11.00 -27.44 34.67
CA PRO A 37 10.01 -26.38 34.96
C PRO A 37 10.27 -25.57 36.26
N SER A 38 9.79 -24.33 36.34
CA SER A 38 9.31 -23.69 37.58
C SER A 38 8.71 -22.31 37.28
N LEU A 39 7.41 -22.28 37.02
CA LEU A 39 6.63 -21.13 36.53
C LEU A 39 6.31 -20.07 37.60
N MET A 40 7.08 -19.96 38.70
CA MET A 40 6.71 -19.12 39.85
C MET A 40 7.83 -18.20 40.38
N ALA A 41 9.02 -18.18 39.77
CA ALA A 41 10.15 -17.38 40.24
C ALA A 41 10.52 -16.17 39.33
N VAL A 42 9.84 -15.96 38.21
CA VAL A 42 10.28 -15.01 37.16
C VAL A 42 9.89 -13.54 37.44
N ALA A 43 8.97 -13.27 38.36
CA ALA A 43 8.50 -11.90 38.62
C ALA A 43 9.49 -11.00 39.39
N ALA A 44 10.58 -11.54 39.93
CA ALA A 44 11.50 -10.81 40.81
C ALA A 44 12.86 -10.44 40.18
N LEU A 45 13.11 -10.76 38.89
CA LEU A 45 14.38 -10.43 38.22
C LEU A 45 14.32 -9.26 37.22
N LEU A 46 13.18 -8.56 37.10
CA LEU A 46 13.01 -7.45 36.15
C LEU A 46 13.52 -6.08 36.64
N ALA A 47 14.39 -6.05 37.66
CA ALA A 47 15.02 -4.82 38.17
C ALA A 47 16.53 -4.76 37.90
N GLY A 48 16.98 -5.33 36.78
CA GLY A 48 18.35 -5.23 36.29
C GLY A 48 18.51 -4.03 35.34
N ASP A 49 19.57 -3.26 35.54
CA ASP A 49 19.97 -2.08 34.77
C ASP A 49 19.72 -2.20 33.27
N ILE A 50 18.92 -1.27 32.74
CA ILE A 50 18.82 -1.02 31.29
C ILE A 50 20.11 -0.31 30.89
N ALA A 51 21.15 -1.08 30.59
CA ALA A 51 22.28 -0.59 29.84
C ALA A 51 21.78 -0.29 28.42
N LEU A 52 21.55 1.00 28.12
CA LEU A 52 21.35 1.47 26.76
C LEU A 52 22.66 1.21 26.01
N ALA A 53 22.70 0.13 25.23
CA ALA A 53 23.71 -0.04 24.21
C ALA A 53 23.54 1.15 23.23
N GLN A 54 24.54 2.03 23.18
CA GLN A 54 24.69 2.94 22.06
C GLN A 54 24.90 2.07 20.83
N ASP A 55 23.89 2.01 19.98
CA ASP A 55 24.01 1.53 18.62
C ASP A 55 25.03 2.47 17.93
N ASP A 56 26.24 1.94 17.73
CA ASP A 56 27.30 2.64 17.01
C ASP A 56 26.74 2.99 15.64
N GLY A 57 26.83 4.26 15.24
CA GLY A 57 26.29 4.78 13.98
C GLY A 57 27.00 4.23 12.73
N GLN A 58 27.02 2.92 12.56
CA GLN A 58 27.27 2.26 11.31
C GLN A 58 26.16 2.66 10.35
N LEU A 59 26.56 3.15 9.17
CA LEU A 59 25.64 3.30 8.05
C LEU A 59 25.03 1.92 7.77
N GLU A 60 23.74 1.77 8.03
CA GLU A 60 22.98 0.57 7.66
C GLU A 60 23.14 0.33 6.16
N GLU A 61 23.79 -0.78 5.82
CA GLU A 61 23.91 -1.22 4.43
C GLU A 61 22.55 -1.75 3.97
N ILE A 62 21.85 -0.94 3.19
CA ILE A 62 20.57 -1.34 2.61
C ILE A 62 20.85 -2.22 1.40
N VAL A 63 20.66 -3.52 1.58
CA VAL A 63 20.79 -4.51 0.52
C VAL A 63 19.48 -4.60 -0.28
N VAL A 64 19.59 -4.57 -1.61
CA VAL A 64 18.45 -4.69 -2.52
C VAL A 64 18.66 -5.80 -3.54
N THR A 65 17.55 -6.32 -4.05
CA THR A 65 17.48 -7.34 -5.10
C THR A 65 16.85 -6.83 -6.40
N ALA A 66 16.75 -5.51 -6.53
CA ALA A 66 16.13 -4.80 -7.66
C ALA A 66 16.69 -5.17 -9.05
N ARG A 67 17.89 -5.75 -9.13
CA ARG A 67 18.48 -6.25 -10.39
C ARG A 67 18.58 -7.77 -10.48
N LYS A 68 17.80 -8.49 -9.67
CA LYS A 68 17.91 -9.95 -9.47
C LYS A 68 19.27 -10.40 -8.95
N ARG A 69 20.01 -9.48 -8.35
CA ARG A 69 21.27 -9.72 -7.64
C ARG A 69 21.26 -8.89 -6.37
N THR A 70 21.86 -9.45 -5.32
CA THR A 70 22.03 -8.82 -4.01
C THR A 70 23.10 -7.75 -4.11
N GLU A 71 22.74 -6.49 -3.89
CA GLU A 71 23.64 -5.34 -4.01
C GLU A 71 23.33 -4.26 -2.98
N ASN A 72 24.34 -3.48 -2.61
CA ASN A 72 24.13 -2.26 -1.83
C ASN A 72 23.34 -1.23 -2.65
N LEU A 73 22.31 -0.64 -2.06
CA LEU A 73 21.49 0.41 -2.68
C LEU A 73 22.31 1.58 -3.23
N GLN A 74 23.43 1.93 -2.59
CA GLN A 74 24.30 3.03 -3.00
C GLN A 74 25.07 2.74 -4.31
N ASP A 75 25.30 1.47 -4.62
CA ASP A 75 26.02 1.03 -5.83
C ASP A 75 25.10 0.77 -7.03
N VAL A 76 23.78 0.76 -6.81
CA VAL A 76 22.82 0.50 -7.87
C VAL A 76 22.55 1.79 -8.66
N PRO A 77 22.84 1.84 -9.98
CA PRO A 77 22.59 3.02 -10.81
C PRO A 77 21.12 3.13 -11.22
N LEU A 78 20.19 2.86 -10.31
CA LEU A 78 18.74 2.95 -10.49
C LEU A 78 18.13 3.75 -9.35
N SER A 79 17.03 4.43 -9.63
CA SER A 79 16.27 5.12 -8.60
C SER A 79 15.40 4.11 -7.86
N ILE A 80 15.87 3.65 -6.71
CA ILE A 80 15.18 2.67 -5.87
C ILE A 80 14.86 3.32 -4.52
N THR A 81 13.67 3.06 -4.00
CA THR A 81 13.34 3.28 -2.60
C THR A 81 13.18 1.92 -1.95
N ALA A 82 14.00 1.60 -0.95
CA ALA A 82 13.90 0.37 -0.19
C ALA A 82 13.56 0.72 1.26
N ILE A 83 12.57 0.04 1.82
CA ILE A 83 12.06 0.29 3.18
C ILE A 83 12.11 -1.03 3.93
N SER A 84 12.84 -1.06 5.04
CA SER A 84 13.02 -2.26 5.85
C SER A 84 11.70 -2.68 6.51
N GLY A 85 11.55 -3.97 6.83
CA GLY A 85 10.39 -4.48 7.57
C GLY A 85 10.21 -3.77 8.92
N VAL A 86 11.31 -3.48 9.61
CA VAL A 86 11.30 -2.75 10.88
C VAL A 86 10.80 -1.31 10.67
N ASP A 87 11.20 -0.64 9.60
CA ASP A 87 10.73 0.72 9.31
C ASP A 87 9.29 0.75 8.82
N LEU A 88 8.86 -0.25 8.04
CA LEU A 88 7.44 -0.42 7.67
C LEU A 88 6.58 -0.59 8.92
N GLU A 89 7.04 -1.38 9.88
CA GLU A 89 6.39 -1.57 11.17
C GLU A 89 6.36 -0.28 12.01
N ARG A 90 7.50 0.43 12.13
CA ARG A 90 7.61 1.69 12.88
C ARG A 90 6.78 2.81 12.27
N ALA A 91 6.76 2.91 10.94
CA ALA A 91 5.92 3.84 10.19
C ALA A 91 4.47 3.37 10.12
N SER A 92 4.19 2.15 10.59
CA SER A 92 2.86 1.56 10.65
C SER A 92 2.20 1.54 9.26
N VAL A 93 2.95 1.02 8.29
CA VAL A 93 2.61 0.87 6.87
C VAL A 93 2.03 -0.53 6.66
N TYR A 94 0.74 -0.60 6.36
CA TYR A 94 0.01 -1.87 6.25
C TYR A 94 -0.69 -2.05 4.90
N ALA A 95 -0.69 -1.01 4.08
CA ALA A 95 -1.19 -1.08 2.73
C ALA A 95 -0.36 -0.20 1.79
N LEU A 96 -0.65 -0.31 0.50
CA LEU A 96 0.12 0.39 -0.54
C LEU A 96 -0.16 1.90 -0.57
N ASP A 97 -1.29 2.33 -0.05
CA ASP A 97 -1.58 3.73 0.24
C ASP A 97 -0.60 4.29 1.27
N ASP A 98 -0.43 3.61 2.42
CA ASP A 98 0.56 4.00 3.44
C ASP A 98 1.97 4.05 2.84
N LEU A 99 2.33 3.05 2.03
CA LEU A 99 3.64 3.00 1.36
C LEU A 99 3.83 4.19 0.41
N ALA A 100 2.78 4.59 -0.31
CA ALA A 100 2.81 5.71 -1.23
C ALA A 100 3.00 7.04 -0.51
N GLU A 101 2.51 7.19 0.72
CA GLU A 101 2.72 8.40 1.53
C GLU A 101 4.19 8.64 1.87
N ILE A 102 4.95 7.57 2.10
CA ILE A 102 6.37 7.65 2.48
C ILE A 102 7.35 7.43 1.32
N THR A 103 6.84 7.08 0.13
CA THR A 103 7.68 6.80 -1.05
C THR A 103 7.58 7.91 -2.10
N PRO A 104 8.61 8.75 -2.27
CA PRO A 104 8.57 9.84 -3.25
C PRO A 104 8.36 9.35 -4.67
N GLY A 105 7.36 9.92 -5.33
CA GLY A 105 7.01 9.63 -6.72
C GLY A 105 6.21 8.35 -6.92
N LEU A 106 5.78 7.68 -5.83
CA LEU A 106 4.73 6.66 -5.86
C LEU A 106 3.42 7.32 -5.43
N THR A 107 2.34 7.07 -6.17
CA THR A 107 0.98 7.39 -5.74
C THR A 107 0.12 6.16 -5.94
N TYR A 108 -0.82 5.92 -5.03
CA TYR A 108 -1.72 4.78 -5.08
C TYR A 108 -3.16 5.26 -5.04
N GLN A 109 -4.00 4.64 -5.85
CA GLN A 109 -5.44 4.87 -5.85
C GLN A 109 -6.14 3.52 -5.65
N ASN A 110 -6.77 3.34 -4.49
CA ASN A 110 -7.65 2.21 -4.20
C ASN A 110 -9.09 2.58 -4.63
N ILE A 111 -9.68 1.76 -5.50
CA ILE A 111 -11.09 1.86 -5.91
C ILE A 111 -11.74 0.46 -5.79
N GLY A 112 -11.38 -0.28 -4.75
CA GLY A 112 -11.69 -1.69 -4.57
C GLY A 112 -10.85 -2.57 -5.49
N ALA A 113 -11.48 -3.42 -6.30
CA ALA A 113 -10.79 -4.36 -7.20
C ALA A 113 -9.91 -3.70 -8.30
N PHE A 114 -9.89 -2.37 -8.40
CA PHE A 114 -9.20 -1.59 -9.44
C PHE A 114 -8.05 -0.75 -8.92
N ASN A 115 -7.18 -1.37 -8.13
CA ASN A 115 -6.00 -0.73 -7.55
C ASN A 115 -5.02 -0.22 -8.61
N THR A 116 -4.57 1.03 -8.44
CA THR A 116 -3.80 1.77 -9.44
C THR A 116 -2.52 2.38 -8.85
N PRO A 117 -1.44 1.61 -8.71
CA PRO A 117 -0.12 2.17 -8.44
C PRO A 117 0.36 2.99 -9.63
N THR A 118 0.90 4.17 -9.35
CA THR A 118 1.40 5.13 -10.34
C THR A 118 2.78 5.61 -9.89
N ILE A 119 3.77 5.49 -10.77
CA ILE A 119 5.15 5.90 -10.46
C ILE A 119 5.55 7.03 -11.42
N ARG A 120 6.06 8.14 -10.87
CA ARG A 120 6.47 9.35 -11.61
C ARG A 120 5.37 9.87 -12.55
N GLY A 121 4.10 9.76 -12.13
CA GLY A 121 2.94 10.20 -12.91
C GLY A 121 2.55 9.27 -14.07
N LEU A 122 3.29 8.17 -14.28
CA LEU A 122 2.94 7.16 -15.28
C LEU A 122 1.97 6.17 -14.64
N SER A 123 0.68 6.36 -14.95
CA SER A 123 -0.40 5.50 -14.51
C SER A 123 -0.79 4.52 -15.61
N GLN A 124 -1.60 3.52 -15.26
CA GLN A 124 -2.23 2.63 -16.22
C GLN A 124 -3.35 3.34 -16.99
N THR A 125 -3.43 3.09 -18.30
CA THR A 125 -4.45 3.70 -19.17
C THR A 125 -5.82 3.04 -19.07
N SER A 126 -5.90 1.83 -18.49
CA SER A 126 -7.13 1.10 -18.26
C SER A 126 -7.14 0.42 -16.89
N GLN A 127 -8.16 0.74 -16.11
CA GLN A 127 -8.47 0.09 -14.84
C GLN A 127 -9.07 -1.32 -15.06
N ILE A 128 -9.63 -1.61 -16.23
CA ILE A 128 -10.31 -2.89 -16.52
C ILE A 128 -9.34 -3.93 -17.12
N GLY A 129 -8.24 -3.50 -17.72
CA GLY A 129 -7.24 -4.40 -18.31
C GLY A 129 -6.37 -5.12 -17.29
N LEU A 130 -6.04 -6.39 -17.55
CA LEU A 130 -5.12 -7.21 -16.73
C LEU A 130 -3.64 -6.78 -16.84
N GLN A 131 -3.33 -5.75 -17.63
CA GLN A 131 -1.95 -5.25 -17.84
C GLN A 131 -1.78 -3.93 -17.10
N GLY A 132 -0.92 -3.94 -16.09
CA GLY A 132 -0.54 -2.76 -15.31
C GLY A 132 0.68 -2.04 -15.90
N ASN A 133 0.84 -0.77 -15.53
CA ASN A 133 2.04 0.02 -15.88
C ASN A 133 3.17 -0.15 -14.84
N VAL A 134 2.80 -0.49 -13.61
CA VAL A 134 3.70 -0.87 -12.51
C VAL A 134 3.51 -2.36 -12.22
N GLY A 135 4.60 -3.12 -12.20
CA GLY A 135 4.54 -4.55 -11.92
C GLY A 135 4.80 -4.82 -10.45
N VAL A 136 4.12 -5.82 -9.89
CA VAL A 136 4.26 -6.18 -8.48
C VAL A 136 4.80 -7.60 -8.37
N PHE A 137 5.73 -7.80 -7.44
CA PHE A 137 6.50 -9.02 -7.30
C PHE A 137 6.58 -9.43 -5.82
N ILE A 138 6.60 -10.73 -5.56
CA ILE A 138 7.04 -11.29 -4.27
C ILE A 138 8.30 -12.11 -4.55
N ASP A 139 9.39 -11.79 -3.87
CA ASP A 139 10.70 -12.44 -4.08
C ASP A 139 11.09 -12.53 -5.57
N GLY A 140 10.75 -11.49 -6.35
CA GLY A 140 11.02 -11.43 -7.79
C GLY A 140 10.06 -12.23 -8.69
N VAL A 141 9.05 -12.91 -8.13
CA VAL A 141 8.00 -13.60 -8.90
C VAL A 141 6.84 -12.65 -9.19
N PHE A 142 6.48 -12.53 -10.48
CA PHE A 142 5.44 -11.59 -10.92
C PHE A 142 4.05 -12.00 -10.41
N LEU A 143 3.34 -11.04 -9.82
CA LEU A 143 1.95 -11.17 -9.44
C LEU A 143 1.05 -10.47 -10.45
N ASN A 144 0.15 -11.25 -11.07
CA ASN A 144 -0.78 -10.77 -12.08
C ASN A 144 -2.16 -10.37 -11.49
N ASN A 145 -2.29 -10.30 -10.16
CA ASN A 145 -3.55 -9.97 -9.52
C ASN A 145 -3.48 -8.60 -8.82
N ARG A 146 -4.31 -7.66 -9.28
CA ARG A 146 -4.38 -6.29 -8.76
C ARG A 146 -5.08 -6.18 -7.41
N SER A 147 -5.97 -7.13 -7.10
CA SER A 147 -6.64 -7.21 -5.81
C SER A 147 -5.71 -7.78 -4.73
N SER A 148 -4.63 -8.45 -5.12
CA SER A 148 -3.61 -9.02 -4.22
C SER A 148 -2.43 -8.07 -4.07
N LEU A 149 -2.69 -6.77 -3.94
CA LEU A 149 -1.65 -5.76 -3.77
C LEU A 149 -1.47 -5.35 -2.29
N GLU A 150 -2.48 -5.65 -1.47
CA GLU A 150 -2.49 -5.54 -0.01
C GLU A 150 -1.70 -6.69 0.65
N PHE A 151 -0.46 -6.43 1.06
CA PHE A 151 0.40 -7.42 1.73
C PHE A 151 0.91 -6.98 3.11
N GLY A 152 0.32 -5.96 3.74
CA GLY A 152 0.85 -5.41 5.00
C GLY A 152 0.88 -6.38 6.18
N VAL A 153 0.16 -7.50 6.07
CA VAL A 153 0.16 -8.59 7.07
C VAL A 153 1.12 -9.74 6.70
N LEU A 154 1.92 -9.61 5.63
CA LEU A 154 2.99 -10.56 5.33
C LEU A 154 4.21 -10.31 6.22
N ASP A 155 4.94 -11.39 6.49
CA ASP A 155 6.23 -11.33 7.17
C ASP A 155 7.35 -10.90 6.19
N LEU A 156 7.50 -9.59 6.08
CA LEU A 156 8.42 -8.94 5.14
C LEU A 156 9.76 -8.63 5.80
N GLU A 157 10.81 -8.77 4.98
CA GLU A 157 12.13 -8.24 5.28
C GLU A 157 12.26 -6.79 4.81
N ARG A 158 11.67 -6.47 3.64
CA ARG A 158 11.61 -5.11 3.08
C ARG A 158 10.67 -5.03 1.88
N ILE A 159 10.35 -3.80 1.48
CA ILE A 159 9.72 -3.49 0.20
C ILE A 159 10.69 -2.66 -0.65
N GLU A 160 10.86 -3.05 -1.91
CA GLU A 160 11.71 -2.34 -2.88
C GLU A 160 10.83 -1.73 -3.98
N VAL A 161 10.86 -0.41 -4.13
CA VAL A 161 10.16 0.34 -5.17
C VAL A 161 11.17 0.85 -6.20
N VAL A 162 11.20 0.20 -7.36
CA VAL A 162 12.09 0.53 -8.48
C VAL A 162 11.37 1.50 -9.42
N LYS A 163 11.94 2.69 -9.60
CA LYS A 163 11.30 3.78 -10.36
C LYS A 163 11.85 3.89 -11.78
N GLY A 164 10.95 3.92 -12.76
CA GLY A 164 11.26 4.03 -14.18
C GLY A 164 11.17 2.70 -14.93
N PRO A 165 11.41 2.70 -16.26
CA PRO A 165 11.20 1.52 -17.08
C PRO A 165 12.11 0.35 -16.70
N GLN A 166 11.51 -0.78 -16.33
CA GLN A 166 12.21 -2.01 -15.92
C GLN A 166 11.88 -3.24 -16.79
N GLY A 167 11.40 -3.01 -18.03
CA GLY A 167 10.94 -4.07 -18.91
C GLY A 167 11.96 -5.17 -19.23
N ALA A 168 13.26 -4.84 -19.21
CA ALA A 168 14.33 -5.82 -19.46
C ALA A 168 14.51 -6.83 -18.31
N LEU A 169 14.30 -6.41 -17.06
CA LEU A 169 14.51 -7.26 -15.88
C LEU A 169 13.22 -7.90 -15.39
N TYR A 170 12.11 -7.18 -15.48
CA TYR A 170 10.83 -7.54 -14.87
C TYR A 170 9.69 -7.78 -15.89
N GLY A 171 9.93 -7.55 -17.18
CA GLY A 171 8.98 -7.87 -18.25
C GLY A 171 7.91 -6.81 -18.50
N ARG A 172 6.90 -7.19 -19.31
CA ARG A 172 5.98 -6.28 -20.03
C ARG A 172 5.10 -5.33 -19.20
N ASN A 173 5.02 -5.52 -17.88
CA ASN A 173 4.13 -4.77 -16.98
C ASN A 173 4.88 -3.76 -16.08
N THR A 174 6.11 -3.39 -16.43
CA THR A 174 6.99 -2.56 -15.59
C THR A 174 7.50 -1.30 -16.26
N PHE A 175 6.69 -0.67 -17.11
CA PHE A 175 7.10 0.52 -17.85
C PHE A 175 7.25 1.76 -16.93
N ALA A 176 6.38 1.92 -15.94
CA ALA A 176 6.52 2.96 -14.92
C ALA A 176 7.49 2.57 -13.79
N GLY A 177 7.61 1.26 -13.51
CA GLY A 177 8.45 0.73 -12.43
C GLY A 177 8.02 -0.65 -11.97
N ALA A 178 8.60 -1.07 -10.85
CA ALA A 178 8.28 -2.32 -10.17
C ALA A 178 8.22 -2.12 -8.66
N ILE A 179 7.34 -2.84 -7.98
CA ILE A 179 7.29 -2.97 -6.53
C ILE A 179 7.59 -4.43 -6.20
N ASN A 180 8.60 -4.69 -5.39
CA ASN A 180 9.01 -6.03 -5.00
C ASN A 180 8.92 -6.16 -3.48
N TYR A 181 8.05 -7.06 -3.04
CA TYR A 181 7.93 -7.47 -1.65
C TYR A 181 8.95 -8.58 -1.40
N VAL A 182 9.89 -8.34 -0.48
CA VAL A 182 10.91 -9.33 -0.11
C VAL A 182 10.50 -9.98 1.20
N THR A 183 10.21 -11.27 1.16
CA THR A 183 9.83 -12.05 2.35
C THR A 183 11.05 -12.34 3.22
N ARG A 184 10.84 -12.36 4.53
CA ARG A 184 11.92 -12.72 5.45
C ARG A 184 12.28 -14.19 5.28
N SER A 185 13.54 -14.46 4.94
CA SER A 185 13.99 -15.83 4.72
C SER A 185 14.26 -16.56 6.05
N PRO A 186 14.04 -17.88 6.15
CA PRO A 186 14.46 -18.65 7.31
C PRO A 186 15.99 -18.62 7.48
N SER A 187 16.47 -18.67 8.72
CA SER A 187 17.90 -18.75 9.05
C SER A 187 18.21 -20.04 9.82
N THR A 188 19.37 -20.64 9.55
CA THR A 188 19.89 -21.81 10.25
C THR A 188 20.62 -21.47 11.55
N ASP A 189 20.86 -20.18 11.82
CA ASP A 189 21.75 -19.74 12.88
C ASP A 189 21.09 -19.87 14.26
N ASP A 190 19.86 -19.37 14.41
CA ASP A 190 19.20 -19.25 15.69
C ASP A 190 17.67 -19.45 15.59
N ILE A 191 17.09 -20.04 16.65
CA ILE A 191 15.63 -20.00 16.84
C ILE A 191 15.27 -18.57 17.24
N GLY A 192 14.29 -17.98 16.55
CA GLY A 192 13.88 -16.61 16.80
C GLY A 192 12.43 -16.40 16.44
N GLY A 193 11.82 -15.34 16.96
CA GLY A 193 10.43 -15.03 16.63
C GLY A 193 10.10 -13.59 16.92
N ARG A 194 8.98 -13.15 16.35
CA ARG A 194 8.40 -11.83 16.56
C ARG A 194 6.94 -12.01 16.95
N LEU A 195 6.47 -11.21 17.89
CA LEU A 195 5.06 -11.04 18.20
C LEU A 195 4.78 -9.53 18.25
N SER A 196 3.75 -9.10 17.54
CA SER A 196 3.25 -7.73 17.56
C SER A 196 1.76 -7.70 17.81
N ALA A 197 1.34 -6.70 18.57
CA ALA A 197 -0.05 -6.32 18.72
C ALA A 197 -0.18 -4.81 18.58
N GLU A 198 -1.16 -4.37 17.80
CA GLU A 198 -1.54 -2.97 17.64
C GLU A 198 -3.00 -2.79 18.02
N ILE A 199 -3.30 -1.68 18.70
CA ILE A 199 -4.65 -1.16 18.88
C ILE A 199 -4.65 0.32 18.49
N GLY A 200 -5.73 0.76 17.86
CA GLY A 200 -5.85 2.12 17.33
C GLY A 200 -7.27 2.67 17.45
N ASN A 201 -7.46 3.85 16.88
CA ASN A 201 -8.77 4.47 16.75
C ASN A 201 -9.60 3.81 15.64
N GLU A 202 -10.89 4.12 15.59
CA GLU A 202 -11.84 3.58 14.60
C GLU A 202 -11.86 2.05 14.56
N GLY A 203 -11.94 1.41 15.73
CA GLY A 203 -12.04 -0.05 15.85
C GLY A 203 -10.76 -0.81 15.49
N ARG A 204 -9.67 -0.10 15.15
CA ARG A 204 -8.47 -0.73 14.62
C ARG A 204 -7.78 -1.66 15.62
N TRP A 205 -7.48 -2.87 15.17
CA TRP A 205 -6.54 -3.75 15.85
C TRP A 205 -5.78 -4.64 14.87
N GLU A 206 -4.60 -5.08 15.28
CA GLU A 206 -3.80 -6.06 14.55
C GLU A 206 -3.06 -6.96 15.53
N ILE A 207 -2.98 -8.25 15.21
CA ILE A 207 -2.07 -9.17 15.87
C ILE A 207 -1.29 -9.95 14.83
N GLY A 208 0.01 -10.05 15.02
CA GLY A 208 0.90 -10.71 14.09
C GLY A 208 2.04 -11.40 14.80
N GLY A 209 2.51 -12.50 14.23
CA GLY A 209 3.64 -13.21 14.77
C GLY A 209 4.35 -14.06 13.72
N SER A 210 5.61 -14.35 14.02
CA SER A 210 6.44 -15.22 13.19
C SER A 210 7.43 -15.97 14.06
N VAL A 211 7.80 -17.17 13.62
CA VAL A 211 8.80 -17.99 14.31
C VAL A 211 9.70 -18.67 13.29
N ASN A 212 11.01 -18.61 13.52
CA ASN A 212 12.07 -19.29 12.79
C ASN A 212 12.57 -20.49 13.59
N PHE A 213 12.74 -21.61 12.91
CA PHE A 213 13.24 -22.85 13.45
C PHE A 213 14.35 -23.41 12.54
N PRO A 214 15.61 -23.35 12.97
CA PRO A 214 16.69 -24.12 12.38
C PRO A 214 16.44 -25.63 12.51
N LEU A 215 16.61 -26.36 11.41
CA LEU A 215 16.52 -27.81 11.29
C LEU A 215 17.91 -28.40 11.00
N GLY A 216 18.86 -28.12 11.91
CA GLY A 216 20.27 -28.45 11.73
C GLY A 216 21.06 -27.33 11.04
N GLU A 217 22.22 -27.67 10.49
CA GLU A 217 23.16 -26.69 9.92
C GLU A 217 22.74 -26.19 8.53
N ASN A 218 21.92 -26.98 7.81
CA ASN A 218 21.67 -26.80 6.38
C ASN A 218 20.19 -26.57 6.02
N ALA A 219 19.29 -26.50 7.01
CA ALA A 219 17.87 -26.33 6.76
C ALA A 219 17.24 -25.45 7.82
N ALA A 220 16.26 -24.64 7.43
CA ALA A 220 15.48 -23.85 8.37
C ALA A 220 14.05 -23.66 7.86
N VAL A 221 13.11 -23.53 8.79
CA VAL A 221 11.70 -23.29 8.51
C VAL A 221 11.25 -22.06 9.26
N ARG A 222 10.45 -21.23 8.61
CA ARG A 222 9.82 -20.05 9.19
C ARG A 222 8.33 -20.11 8.95
N VAL A 223 7.55 -19.85 9.98
CA VAL A 223 6.09 -19.73 9.91
C VAL A 223 5.68 -18.34 10.37
N PHE A 224 4.64 -17.80 9.75
CA PHE A 224 4.06 -16.52 10.17
C PHE A 224 2.53 -16.58 10.07
N ALA A 225 1.89 -15.77 10.89
CA ALA A 225 0.47 -15.50 10.83
C ALA A 225 0.19 -14.09 11.35
N ALA A 226 -0.69 -13.36 10.68
CA ALA A 226 -1.17 -12.07 11.13
C ALA A 226 -2.62 -11.87 10.70
N THR A 227 -3.36 -11.10 11.49
CA THR A 227 -4.74 -10.72 11.22
C THR A 227 -5.01 -9.32 11.75
N SER A 228 -5.81 -8.54 11.02
CA SER A 228 -6.19 -7.18 11.40
C SER A 228 -7.59 -6.81 10.92
N GLU A 229 -8.14 -5.81 11.59
CA GLU A 229 -9.46 -5.23 11.34
C GLU A 229 -9.40 -3.71 11.51
N PHE A 230 -10.25 -3.00 10.76
CA PHE A 230 -10.36 -1.55 10.83
C PHE A 230 -11.72 -1.07 10.34
N ASP A 231 -12.51 -0.38 11.17
CA ASP A 231 -13.85 0.10 10.79
C ASP A 231 -13.84 1.08 9.61
N GLY A 232 -12.72 1.74 9.36
CA GLY A 232 -12.64 2.86 8.42
C GLY A 232 -12.98 4.21 9.05
N THR A 233 -12.77 5.28 8.27
CA THR A 233 -12.81 6.66 8.77
C THR A 233 -14.01 7.46 8.29
N VAL A 234 -14.71 6.99 7.24
CA VAL A 234 -15.75 7.77 6.58
C VAL A 234 -17.13 7.29 6.98
N THR A 235 -17.95 8.16 7.57
CA THR A 235 -19.34 7.81 7.90
C THR A 235 -20.16 7.60 6.62
N ASN A 236 -20.86 6.47 6.54
CA ASN A 236 -21.75 6.17 5.43
C ASN A 236 -23.01 7.06 5.47
N ALA A 237 -23.18 7.90 4.44
CA ALA A 237 -24.32 8.80 4.32
C ALA A 237 -25.67 8.07 4.18
N ARG A 238 -25.67 6.79 3.82
CA ARG A 238 -26.88 5.93 3.77
C ARG A 238 -27.13 5.17 5.09
N GLY A 239 -26.30 5.37 6.11
CA GLY A 239 -26.29 4.57 7.33
C GLY A 239 -25.58 3.23 7.16
N GLY A 240 -25.39 2.49 8.26
CA GLY A 240 -24.60 1.26 8.32
C GLY A 240 -23.17 1.50 8.81
N ASP A 241 -22.27 0.59 8.45
CA ASP A 241 -20.86 0.64 8.83
C ASP A 241 -20.13 1.81 8.17
N LYS A 242 -18.97 2.17 8.71
CA LYS A 242 -18.10 3.19 8.12
C LYS A 242 -17.51 2.65 6.80
N LEU A 243 -16.95 3.55 6.00
CA LEU A 243 -16.38 3.27 4.69
C LEU A 243 -14.87 3.43 4.70
N GLY A 244 -14.19 2.69 3.83
CA GLY A 244 -12.74 2.66 3.72
C GLY A 244 -12.05 1.90 4.85
N GLY A 245 -12.76 0.97 5.47
CA GLY A 245 -12.26 -0.02 6.41
C GLY A 245 -11.99 -1.37 5.74
N TYR A 246 -11.75 -2.38 6.57
CA TYR A 246 -11.67 -3.79 6.21
C TYR A 246 -12.08 -4.63 7.43
N ASP A 247 -13.00 -5.56 7.20
CA ASP A 247 -13.52 -6.48 8.22
C ASP A 247 -12.50 -7.59 8.53
N GLU A 248 -11.74 -8.02 7.52
CA GLU A 248 -10.72 -9.04 7.72
C GLU A 248 -9.52 -8.84 6.79
N ARG A 249 -8.32 -8.81 7.35
CA ARG A 249 -7.06 -9.00 6.61
C ARG A 249 -6.22 -10.07 7.30
N THR A 250 -6.38 -11.31 6.87
CA THR A 250 -5.65 -12.45 7.45
C THR A 250 -4.60 -12.95 6.48
N SER A 251 -3.37 -13.11 6.94
CA SER A 251 -2.30 -13.78 6.19
C SER A 251 -1.56 -14.78 7.04
N TYR A 252 -1.29 -15.95 6.48
CA TYR A 252 -0.42 -16.93 7.10
C TYR A 252 0.38 -17.68 6.05
N GLY A 253 1.54 -18.18 6.45
CA GLY A 253 2.42 -18.86 5.53
C GLY A 253 3.58 -19.56 6.18
N LEU A 254 4.30 -20.28 5.33
CA LEU A 254 5.48 -21.04 5.66
C LEU A 254 6.54 -20.81 4.58
N SER A 255 7.77 -20.59 5.03
CA SER A 255 8.96 -20.66 4.19
C SER A 255 9.89 -21.74 4.72
N ALA A 256 10.53 -22.47 3.83
CA ALA A 256 11.58 -23.42 4.16
C ALA A 256 12.78 -23.17 3.25
N ILE A 257 13.97 -23.21 3.83
CA ILE A 257 15.22 -23.21 3.09
C ILE A 257 15.97 -24.51 3.36
N PHE A 258 16.59 -25.04 2.31
CA PHE A 258 17.47 -26.20 2.39
C PHE A 258 18.68 -25.95 1.51
N ASP A 259 19.86 -26.05 2.12
CA ASP A 259 21.16 -25.84 1.50
C ASP A 259 21.94 -27.17 1.47
N PRO A 260 21.67 -28.06 0.49
CA PRO A 260 22.36 -29.34 0.38
C PRO A 260 23.88 -29.23 0.26
N SER A 261 24.38 -28.09 -0.24
CA SER A 261 25.81 -27.81 -0.45
C SER A 261 26.03 -26.30 -0.55
N GLU A 262 27.28 -25.84 -0.48
CA GLU A 262 27.64 -24.41 -0.60
C GLU A 262 27.21 -23.76 -1.93
N ASN A 263 26.96 -24.56 -2.98
CA ASN A 263 26.61 -24.08 -4.32
C ASN A 263 25.14 -24.25 -4.69
N LEU A 264 24.32 -24.81 -3.79
CA LEU A 264 22.91 -25.11 -4.06
C LEU A 264 22.07 -24.73 -2.86
N SER A 265 21.14 -23.81 -3.08
CA SER A 265 20.10 -23.41 -2.13
C SER A 265 18.72 -23.63 -2.74
N VAL A 266 17.81 -24.20 -1.96
CA VAL A 266 16.43 -24.45 -2.35
C VAL A 266 15.51 -23.76 -1.34
N LYS A 267 14.78 -22.75 -1.80
CA LYS A 267 13.73 -22.06 -1.01
C LYS A 267 12.35 -22.51 -1.48
N LEU A 268 11.51 -22.91 -0.53
CA LEU A 268 10.08 -23.10 -0.70
C LEU A 268 9.35 -21.99 0.07
N PHE A 269 8.32 -21.42 -0.55
CA PHE A 269 7.44 -20.44 0.08
C PHE A 269 5.99 -20.74 -0.30
N ALA A 270 5.12 -20.73 0.70
CA ALA A 270 3.69 -20.86 0.54
C ALA A 270 2.99 -19.93 1.52
N ALA A 271 2.03 -19.14 1.02
CA ALA A 271 1.22 -18.27 1.85
C ALA A 271 -0.22 -18.27 1.36
N ARG A 272 -1.12 -17.98 2.29
CA ARG A 272 -2.54 -17.73 2.02
C ARG A 272 -2.92 -16.43 2.68
N THR A 273 -3.59 -15.60 1.90
CA THR A 273 -4.07 -14.28 2.30
C THR A 273 -5.55 -14.21 1.97
N GLU A 274 -6.35 -13.85 2.97
CA GLU A 274 -7.78 -13.60 2.87
C GLU A 274 -8.02 -12.15 3.27
N VAL A 275 -8.78 -11.45 2.43
CA VAL A 275 -9.08 -10.03 2.62
C VAL A 275 -10.55 -9.81 2.33
N ASP A 276 -11.26 -9.25 3.30
CA ASP A 276 -12.59 -8.69 3.16
C ASP A 276 -12.48 -7.17 3.37
N GLU A 277 -12.63 -6.41 2.29
CA GLU A 277 -12.53 -4.95 2.32
C GLU A 277 -13.89 -4.31 2.23
N ASP A 278 -14.08 -3.26 3.04
CA ASP A 278 -15.25 -2.41 2.89
C ASP A 278 -15.22 -1.67 1.57
N GLN A 279 -16.39 -1.17 1.18
CA GLN A 279 -16.47 -0.27 0.05
C GLN A 279 -15.59 0.97 0.33
N PRO A 280 -14.67 1.33 -0.58
CA PRO A 280 -13.94 2.57 -0.45
C PRO A 280 -14.93 3.76 -0.46
N PRO A 281 -14.62 4.86 0.24
CA PRO A 281 -15.49 6.01 0.32
C PRO A 281 -15.58 6.69 -1.05
N LEU A 282 -16.60 6.31 -1.82
CA LEU A 282 -16.87 6.88 -3.14
C LEU A 282 -17.97 7.92 -3.03
N ILE A 283 -17.63 9.18 -3.29
CA ILE A 283 -18.62 10.22 -3.50
C ILE A 283 -19.04 10.15 -4.97
N LEU A 284 -20.12 9.42 -5.24
CA LEU A 284 -20.80 9.54 -6.51
C LEU A 284 -21.52 10.89 -6.54
N VAL A 285 -20.98 11.83 -7.31
CA VAL A 285 -21.67 13.10 -7.58
C VAL A 285 -23.01 12.74 -8.21
N PRO A 286 -24.15 13.14 -7.60
CA PRO A 286 -25.46 12.87 -8.19
C PRO A 286 -25.46 13.35 -9.62
N VAL A 287 -26.04 12.57 -10.53
CA VAL A 287 -26.04 12.92 -11.94
C VAL A 287 -26.67 14.30 -12.20
N ALA A 288 -27.63 14.72 -11.36
CA ALA A 288 -28.22 16.06 -11.38
C ALA A 288 -27.29 17.20 -10.91
N ARG A 289 -26.16 16.87 -10.27
CA ARG A 289 -25.08 17.79 -9.85
C ARG A 289 -23.80 17.60 -10.68
N ASN A 290 -23.78 16.65 -11.61
CA ASN A 290 -22.68 16.46 -12.53
C ASN A 290 -22.88 17.44 -13.69
N ASP A 291 -22.25 18.61 -13.57
CA ASP A 291 -22.26 19.68 -14.58
C ASP A 291 -21.19 19.47 -15.67
N CYS A 292 -20.36 18.44 -15.53
CA CYS A 292 -19.45 17.98 -16.56
C CYS A 292 -20.23 17.15 -17.59
N GLY A 293 -20.88 17.84 -18.53
CA GLY A 293 -21.56 17.22 -19.66
C GLY A 293 -20.68 16.17 -20.35
N ALA A 294 -21.18 14.94 -20.48
CA ALA A 294 -20.46 13.88 -21.17
C ALA A 294 -20.70 14.02 -22.67
N THR A 295 -19.63 14.16 -23.44
CA THR A 295 -19.66 14.29 -24.90
C THR A 295 -19.30 12.94 -25.54
N TYR A 296 -20.24 12.32 -26.25
CA TYR A 296 -20.04 11.06 -26.97
C TYR A 296 -20.05 11.31 -28.47
N ASN A 297 -18.97 10.93 -29.16
CA ASN A 297 -18.94 10.95 -30.62
C ASN A 297 -19.57 9.66 -31.14
N LEU A 298 -20.69 9.81 -31.85
CA LEU A 298 -21.35 8.70 -32.51
C LEU A 298 -20.62 8.34 -33.81
N PRO A 299 -20.65 7.06 -34.24
CA PRO A 299 -19.97 6.60 -35.45
C PRO A 299 -20.39 7.29 -36.75
N ASP A 300 -21.52 7.99 -36.74
CA ASP A 300 -22.05 8.77 -37.87
C ASP A 300 -21.58 10.24 -37.88
N GLY A 301 -20.62 10.59 -37.00
CA GLY A 301 -20.05 11.93 -36.91
C GLY A 301 -20.87 12.92 -36.08
N ARG A 302 -21.99 12.49 -35.47
CA ARG A 302 -22.75 13.32 -34.54
C ARG A 302 -22.10 13.34 -33.17
N VAL A 303 -22.20 14.48 -32.50
CA VAL A 303 -21.73 14.67 -31.13
C VAL A 303 -22.94 14.71 -30.21
N PHE A 304 -23.09 13.69 -29.36
CA PHE A 304 -24.12 13.65 -28.33
C PHE A 304 -23.56 14.28 -27.06
N ASN A 305 -24.08 15.45 -26.67
CA ASN A 305 -23.65 16.14 -25.46
C ASN A 305 -24.75 16.02 -24.40
N TRP A 306 -24.42 15.42 -23.26
CA TRP A 306 -25.36 15.17 -22.18
C TRP A 306 -25.37 16.33 -21.19
N ASP A 307 -25.98 17.45 -21.58
CA ASP A 307 -26.29 18.56 -20.66
C ASP A 307 -27.72 18.37 -20.13
N LEU A 308 -27.88 17.81 -18.92
CA LEU A 308 -29.21 17.62 -18.33
C LEU A 308 -29.80 18.89 -17.68
N TYR A 309 -29.25 20.07 -17.97
CA TYR A 309 -29.93 21.34 -17.69
C TYR A 309 -29.75 22.27 -18.88
N THR A 310 -30.83 22.48 -19.62
CA THR A 310 -31.03 23.68 -20.43
C THR A 310 -31.14 24.91 -19.52
N LYS A 311 -30.07 25.24 -18.79
CA LYS A 311 -29.82 26.61 -18.34
C LYS A 311 -28.96 27.27 -19.41
N LEU A 312 -29.63 27.67 -20.50
CA LEU A 312 -29.07 28.64 -21.45
C LEU A 312 -28.95 30.00 -20.77
N ALA A 313 -27.99 30.14 -19.86
CA ALA A 313 -27.41 31.45 -19.58
C ALA A 313 -26.54 31.78 -20.79
N LYS A 314 -27.06 32.57 -21.75
CA LYS A 314 -26.21 33.24 -22.73
C LYS A 314 -25.36 34.27 -21.99
N CYS A 315 -24.29 33.82 -21.34
CA CYS A 315 -23.24 34.70 -20.84
C CYS A 315 -22.51 35.28 -22.06
N ARG A 316 -22.91 36.47 -22.50
CA ARG A 316 -22.13 37.24 -23.46
C ARG A 316 -20.99 37.90 -22.69
N LEU A 317 -19.84 37.24 -22.64
CA LEU A 317 -18.60 37.82 -22.15
C LEU A 317 -18.20 38.98 -23.06
N ASN A 318 -18.21 40.20 -22.54
CA ASN A 318 -17.53 41.31 -23.20
C ASN A 318 -16.03 41.15 -22.95
N THR A 319 -15.30 40.69 -23.97
CA THR A 319 -13.87 40.35 -23.91
C THR A 319 -12.95 41.53 -23.63
N GLN A 320 -13.46 42.77 -23.59
CA GLN A 320 -12.65 43.94 -23.26
C GLN A 320 -12.68 44.36 -21.78
N THR A 321 -13.69 43.97 -20.98
CA THR A 321 -13.86 44.52 -19.61
C THR A 321 -14.10 43.49 -18.51
N HIS A 322 -14.19 42.19 -18.82
CA HIS A 322 -14.29 41.11 -17.82
C HIS A 322 -15.37 41.32 -16.72
N ARG A 323 -16.49 41.97 -17.03
CA ARG A 323 -17.66 42.07 -16.15
C ARG A 323 -18.89 41.43 -16.79
N ILE A 324 -19.63 40.65 -16.00
CA ILE A 324 -20.92 40.06 -16.37
C ILE A 324 -22.00 41.10 -16.06
N THR A 325 -22.69 41.59 -17.09
CA THR A 325 -23.57 42.77 -16.96
C THR A 325 -25.08 42.50 -17.05
N ASN A 326 -25.55 41.31 -17.44
CA ASN A 326 -26.98 40.97 -17.35
C ASN A 326 -27.21 39.44 -17.41
N VAL A 327 -28.13 38.95 -16.57
CA VAL A 327 -28.66 37.58 -16.62
C VAL A 327 -30.17 37.69 -16.79
N GLU A 328 -30.68 37.32 -17.96
CA GLU A 328 -32.11 37.24 -18.23
C GLU A 328 -32.49 35.77 -18.45
N ILE A 329 -33.42 35.27 -17.65
CA ILE A 329 -33.83 33.85 -17.65
C ILE A 329 -35.15 33.73 -18.41
N VAL A 330 -35.12 33.17 -19.62
CA VAL A 330 -36.34 32.87 -20.38
C VAL A 330 -36.51 31.34 -20.43
N HIS A 331 -37.56 30.84 -19.79
CA HIS A 331 -37.97 29.43 -19.88
C HIS A 331 -38.77 29.21 -21.17
N LYS A 332 -38.29 28.33 -22.06
CA LYS A 332 -39.11 27.82 -23.16
C LYS A 332 -38.92 26.31 -23.29
N TYR A 333 -39.94 25.56 -22.89
CA TYR A 333 -40.04 24.13 -23.16
C TYR A 333 -40.37 23.95 -24.64
N LEU A 334 -39.57 23.16 -25.36
CA LEU A 334 -39.98 22.60 -26.64
C LEU A 334 -39.71 21.10 -26.62
N ILE A 335 -40.79 20.33 -26.63
CA ILE A 335 -40.78 18.89 -26.91
C ILE A 335 -40.79 18.74 -28.43
N ARG A 336 -39.77 18.10 -28.98
CA ARG A 336 -39.85 17.28 -30.20
C ARG A 336 -38.82 16.17 -30.13
#